data_AF-A0A948VM16-F1
#
_entry.id   AF-A0A948VM16-F1
#
_cell.length_a   1.000
_cell.length_b   1.000
_cell.length_c   1.000
_cell.angle_alpha   90.00
_cell.angle_beta   90.00
_cell.angle_gamma   90.00
#
_symmetry.space_group_name_H-M   'P 1'
#
loop_
_entity.id
_entity.type
_entity.pdbx_description
1 polymer ?
#
loop_
_entity_poly.entity_id
_entity_poly.type
_entity_poly.pdbx_seq_one_letter_code
_entity_poly.pdbx_strand_id
1 'polypeptide(L)'
;MQKRMKKFLSRVEEEFGKVKSRAGEIAEIVKEDASLGLRAGGHKLKELDLERAKLSKLYTIGKRTYSLYKQGLVTDRETIELCESMARLGSQAKKQHSAAKKLSRQIKFRKQ
;
A
#
# COMPACT_ATOMS: atom_id res chain seq x y z
N MET A 1 4.07 67.43 0.85
CA MET A 1 3.31 66.18 1.07
C MET A 1 3.56 65.12 -0.02
N GLN A 2 3.50 65.48 -1.32
CA GLN A 2 3.68 64.53 -2.45
C GLN A 2 5.01 63.73 -2.48
N LYS A 3 6.16 64.33 -2.12
CA LYS A 3 7.47 63.62 -2.11
C LYS A 3 7.53 62.47 -1.10
N ARG A 4 6.87 62.60 0.07
CA ARG A 4 6.82 61.54 1.09
C ARG A 4 5.94 60.38 0.61
N MET A 5 4.85 60.68 -0.08
CA MET A 5 3.94 59.68 -0.63
C MET A 5 4.59 58.87 -1.75
N LYS A 6 5.34 59.51 -2.67
CA LYS A 6 6.13 58.80 -3.70
C LYS A 6 7.18 57.87 -3.10
N LYS A 7 7.88 58.30 -2.04
CA LYS A 7 8.92 57.51 -1.37
C LYS A 7 8.35 56.33 -0.56
N PHE A 8 7.10 56.46 -0.11
CA PHE A 8 6.37 55.38 0.54
C PHE A 8 5.91 54.35 -0.49
N LEU A 9 5.31 54.79 -1.60
CA LEU A 9 4.88 53.91 -2.69
C LEU A 9 6.04 53.11 -3.29
N SER A 10 7.20 53.74 -3.51
CA SER A 10 8.38 53.04 -4.03
C SER A 10 8.89 51.96 -3.07
N ARG A 11 8.84 52.20 -1.75
CA ARG A 11 9.22 51.21 -0.73
C ARG A 11 8.21 50.07 -0.66
N VAL A 12 6.92 50.38 -0.79
CA VAL A 12 5.86 49.37 -0.84
C VAL A 12 6.04 48.49 -2.07
N GLU A 13 6.29 49.05 -3.25
CA GLU A 13 6.59 48.30 -4.47
C GLU A 13 7.83 47.41 -4.32
N GLU A 14 8.88 47.90 -3.68
CA GLU A 14 10.12 47.16 -3.44
C GLU A 14 9.90 45.97 -2.48
N GLU A 15 9.13 46.17 -1.41
CA GLU A 15 8.75 45.11 -0.47
C GLU A 15 7.79 44.10 -1.10
N PHE A 16 6.83 44.54 -1.92
CA PHE A 16 5.99 43.63 -2.72
C PHE A 16 6.80 42.81 -3.73
N GLY A 17 7.82 43.42 -4.34
CA GLY A 17 8.77 42.72 -5.21
C GLY A 17 9.50 41.59 -4.48
N LYS A 18 9.99 41.85 -3.27
CA LYS A 18 10.65 40.85 -2.41
C LYS A 18 9.70 39.75 -1.93
N VAL A 19 8.44 40.08 -1.63
CA VAL A 19 7.42 39.08 -1.26
C VAL A 19 7.09 38.20 -2.47
N LYS A 20 6.99 38.78 -3.66
CA LYS A 20 6.73 38.03 -4.89
C LYS A 20 7.89 37.11 -5.27
N SER A 21 9.14 37.54 -5.09
CA SER A 21 10.31 36.69 -5.35
C SER A 21 10.36 35.52 -4.36
N ARG A 22 10.18 35.78 -3.06
CA ARG A 22 10.12 34.74 -2.03
C ARG A 22 8.96 33.77 -2.23
N ALA A 23 7.79 34.25 -2.67
CA ALA A 23 6.66 33.40 -3.01
C ALA A 23 6.96 32.49 -4.21
N GLY A 24 7.73 32.98 -5.20
CA GLY A 24 8.22 32.18 -6.32
C GLY A 24 9.15 31.06 -5.88
N GLU A 25 10.13 31.37 -5.02
CA GLU A 25 11.07 30.39 -4.46
C GLU A 25 10.35 29.30 -3.66
N ILE A 26 9.39 29.68 -2.81
CA ILE A 26 8.58 28.71 -2.04
C ILE A 26 7.75 27.83 -2.99
N ALA A 27 7.20 28.38 -4.07
CA ALA A 27 6.43 27.62 -5.03
C ALA A 27 7.29 26.59 -5.81
N GLU A 28 8.56 26.90 -6.08
CA GLU A 28 9.48 25.92 -6.68
C GLU A 28 9.82 24.79 -5.72
N ILE A 29 10.13 25.10 -4.45
CA ILE A 29 10.41 24.10 -3.41
C ILE A 29 9.21 23.15 -3.24
N VAL A 30 7.99 23.68 -3.17
CA VAL A 30 6.77 22.86 -3.04
C VAL A 30 6.53 21.98 -4.26
N LYS A 31 6.87 22.44 -5.47
CA LYS A 31 6.78 21.64 -6.70
C LYS A 31 7.80 20.51 -6.70
N GLU A 32 9.04 20.78 -6.27
CA GLU A 32 10.08 19.78 -6.15
C GLU A 32 9.69 18.70 -5.13
N ASP A 33 9.22 19.09 -3.95
CA ASP A 33 8.73 18.16 -2.92
C ASP A 33 7.56 17.31 -3.42
N ALA A 34 6.59 17.90 -4.12
CA ALA A 34 5.49 17.16 -4.73
C ALA A 34 5.98 16.15 -5.80
N SER A 35 6.97 16.54 -6.60
CA SER A 35 7.57 15.67 -7.62
C SER A 35 8.34 14.49 -7.01
N LEU A 36 9.05 14.73 -5.90
CA LEU A 36 9.75 13.71 -5.13
C LEU A 36 8.76 12.75 -4.45
N GLY A 37 7.68 13.28 -3.87
CA GLY A 37 6.58 12.48 -3.32
C GLY A 37 5.92 11.57 -4.36
N LEU A 38 5.66 12.09 -5.56
CA LEU A 38 5.10 11.31 -6.68
C LEU A 38 6.07 10.22 -7.16
N ARG A 39 7.37 10.53 -7.28
CA ARG A 39 8.39 9.55 -7.66
C ARG A 39 8.54 8.46 -6.60
N ALA A 40 8.61 8.83 -5.32
CA ALA A 40 8.65 7.88 -4.20
C ALA A 40 7.41 6.99 -4.16
N GLY A 41 6.22 7.57 -4.37
CA GLY A 41 4.97 6.82 -4.52
C GLY A 41 5.01 5.83 -5.70
N GLY A 42 5.51 6.27 -6.86
CA GLY A 42 5.67 5.43 -8.04
C GLY A 42 6.65 4.26 -7.81
N HIS A 43 7.78 4.50 -7.13
CA HIS A 43 8.70 3.44 -6.74
C HIS A 43 8.06 2.47 -5.73
N LYS A 44 7.30 2.98 -4.77
CA LYS A 44 6.60 2.13 -3.79
C LYS A 44 5.53 1.25 -4.42
N LEU A 45 4.80 1.77 -5.41
CA LEU A 45 3.84 0.98 -6.18
C LEU A 45 4.54 -0.14 -6.97
N LYS A 46 5.66 0.16 -7.63
CA LYS A 46 6.46 -0.86 -8.32
C LYS A 46 6.99 -1.92 -7.36
N GLU A 47 7.45 -1.53 -6.18
CA GLU A 47 7.88 -2.45 -5.12
C GLU A 47 6.74 -3.38 -4.71
N LEU A 48 5.54 -2.83 -4.46
CA LEU A 48 4.35 -3.62 -4.10
C LEU A 48 3.92 -4.58 -5.21
N ASP A 49 4.03 -4.18 -6.48
CA ASP A 49 3.70 -5.05 -7.61
C ASP A 49 4.70 -6.20 -7.75
N LEU A 50 5.99 -5.94 -7.52
CA LEU A 50 7.01 -6.99 -7.48
C LEU A 50 6.77 -7.96 -6.31
N GLU A 51 6.44 -7.45 -5.11
CA GLU A 51 6.10 -8.29 -3.96
C GLU A 51 4.85 -9.13 -4.21
N ARG A 52 3.82 -8.57 -4.85
CA ARG A 52 2.63 -9.32 -5.29
C ARG A 52 2.99 -10.43 -6.28
N ALA A 53 3.84 -10.13 -7.26
CA ALA A 53 4.31 -11.12 -8.23
C ALA A 53 5.08 -12.25 -7.55
N LYS A 54 5.96 -11.92 -6.61
CA LYS A 54 6.71 -12.88 -5.79
C LYS A 54 5.78 -13.77 -4.96
N LEU A 55 4.81 -13.18 -4.25
CA LEU A 55 3.81 -13.93 -3.48
C LEU A 55 2.99 -14.88 -4.37
N SER A 56 2.58 -14.42 -5.55
CA SER A 56 1.86 -15.26 -6.53
C SER A 56 2.67 -16.46 -6.99
N LYS A 57 3.97 -16.27 -7.25
CA LYS A 57 4.89 -17.36 -7.60
C LYS A 57 5.09 -18.33 -6.43
N LEU A 58 5.33 -17.83 -5.22
CA LEU A 58 5.44 -18.64 -4.02
C LEU A 58 4.18 -19.47 -3.77
N TYR A 59 3.00 -18.88 -3.95
CA TYR A 59 1.73 -19.60 -3.84
C TYR A 59 1.60 -20.73 -4.87
N THR A 60 2.03 -20.48 -6.11
CA THR A 60 2.02 -21.50 -7.17
C THR A 60 2.98 -22.65 -6.87
N ILE A 61 4.19 -22.33 -6.40
CA ILE A 61 5.17 -23.32 -5.94
C ILE A 61 4.58 -24.14 -4.79
N GLY A 62 4.08 -23.47 -3.75
CA GLY A 62 3.47 -24.12 -2.58
C GLY A 62 2.30 -25.04 -2.96
N LYS A 63 1.45 -24.62 -3.91
CA LYS A 63 0.38 -25.48 -4.45
C LYS A 63 0.93 -26.75 -5.10
N ARG A 64 1.95 -26.61 -5.94
CA ARG A 64 2.56 -27.77 -6.62
C ARG A 64 3.23 -28.69 -5.61
N THR A 65 4.00 -28.14 -4.67
CA THR A 65 4.64 -28.89 -3.58
C THR A 65 3.63 -29.63 -2.73
N TYR A 66 2.53 -28.97 -2.35
CA TYR A 66 1.47 -29.61 -1.57
C TYR A 66 0.78 -30.75 -2.34
N SER A 67 0.62 -30.61 -3.66
CA SER A 67 0.11 -31.69 -4.51
C SER A 67 1.06 -32.88 -4.55
N LEU A 68 2.37 -32.64 -4.65
CA LEU A 68 3.38 -33.70 -4.62
C LEU A 68 3.43 -34.39 -3.25
N TYR A 69 3.31 -33.62 -2.17
CA TYR A 69 3.18 -34.15 -0.81
C TYR A 69 1.97 -35.09 -0.69
N LYS A 70 0.80 -34.67 -1.23
CA LYS A 70 -0.41 -35.52 -1.24
C LYS A 70 -0.25 -36.80 -2.06
N GLN A 71 0.66 -36.83 -3.02
CA GLN A 71 1.02 -38.01 -3.82
C GLN A 71 2.09 -38.87 -3.14
N GLY A 72 2.61 -38.48 -1.97
CA GLY A 72 3.69 -39.17 -1.28
C GLY A 72 5.06 -38.99 -1.93
N LEU A 73 5.22 -38.00 -2.82
CA LEU A 73 6.45 -37.76 -3.60
C LEU A 73 7.42 -36.79 -2.91
N VAL A 74 7.05 -36.26 -1.74
CA VAL A 74 7.92 -35.42 -0.92
C VAL A 74 8.46 -36.29 0.21
N THR A 75 9.79 -36.41 0.26
CA THR A 75 10.50 -37.20 1.27
C THR A 75 11.23 -36.31 2.30
N ASP A 76 11.43 -35.05 1.96
CA ASP A 76 12.07 -34.08 2.83
C ASP A 76 11.20 -33.77 4.06
N ARG A 77 11.78 -33.92 5.25
CA ARG A 77 11.06 -33.82 6.53
C ARG A 77 10.53 -32.41 6.78
N GLU A 78 11.34 -31.39 6.52
CA GLU A 78 10.93 -30.00 6.72
C GLU A 78 9.73 -29.64 5.82
N THR A 79 9.78 -30.06 4.55
CA THR A 79 8.69 -29.85 3.60
C THR A 79 7.41 -30.57 4.00
N ILE A 80 7.53 -31.79 4.54
CA ILE A 80 6.39 -32.54 5.10
C ILE A 80 5.75 -31.77 6.25
N GLU A 81 6.55 -31.31 7.22
CA GLU A 81 6.06 -30.55 8.39
C GLU A 81 5.34 -29.26 7.98
N LEU A 82 5.89 -28.53 6.99
CA LEU A 82 5.23 -27.36 6.40
C LEU A 82 3.88 -27.71 5.76
N CYS A 83 3.82 -28.82 5.03
CA CYS A 83 2.57 -29.27 4.39
C CYS A 83 1.53 -29.73 5.43
N GLU A 84 1.94 -30.38 6.51
CA GLU A 84 1.05 -30.73 7.63
C GLU A 84 0.48 -29.49 8.31
N SER A 85 1.33 -28.50 8.59
CA SER A 85 0.91 -27.22 9.15
C SER A 85 -0.12 -26.53 8.25
N MET A 86 0.14 -26.48 6.94
CA MET A 86 -0.83 -25.97 5.96
C MET A 86 -2.15 -26.75 5.97
N ALA A 87 -2.11 -28.08 6.08
CA ALA A 87 -3.32 -28.90 6.15
C ALA A 87 -4.17 -28.57 7.40
N ARG A 88 -3.52 -28.37 8.55
CA ARG A 88 -4.16 -27.96 9.80
C ARG A 88 -4.82 -26.58 9.66
N LEU A 89 -4.09 -25.59 9.14
CA LEU A 89 -4.61 -24.25 8.89
C LEU A 89 -5.81 -24.28 7.93
N GLY A 90 -5.72 -25.06 6.84
CA GLY A 90 -6.82 -25.25 5.90
C GLY A 90 -8.07 -25.86 6.55
N SER A 91 -7.89 -26.82 7.47
CA SER A 91 -9.00 -27.41 8.22
C SER A 91 -9.68 -26.40 9.15
N GLN A 92 -8.90 -25.55 9.84
CA GLN A 92 -9.41 -24.50 10.71
C GLN A 92 -10.18 -23.44 9.91
N ALA A 93 -9.61 -22.99 8.78
CA ALA A 93 -10.27 -22.03 7.90
C ALA A 93 -11.63 -22.55 7.38
N LYS A 94 -11.71 -23.84 6.99
CA LYS A 94 -12.98 -24.47 6.58
C LYS A 94 -14.01 -24.49 7.71
N LYS A 95 -13.60 -24.77 8.95
CA LYS A 95 -14.50 -24.74 10.12
C LYS A 95 -15.04 -23.33 10.34
N GLN A 96 -14.19 -22.32 10.31
CA GLN A 96 -14.58 -20.92 10.50
C GLN A 96 -15.51 -20.42 9.39
N HIS A 97 -15.18 -20.73 8.13
CA HIS A 97 -16.03 -20.37 6.99
C HIS A 97 -17.42 -21.02 7.10
N SER A 98 -17.48 -22.28 7.53
CA SER A 98 -18.73 -23.00 7.74
C SER A 98 -19.55 -22.40 8.90
N ALA A 99 -18.89 -21.99 9.98
CA ALA A 99 -19.52 -21.32 11.11
C ALA A 99 -20.10 -19.96 10.70
N ALA A 100 -19.33 -19.13 10.00
CA ALA A 100 -19.79 -17.84 9.48
C ALA A 100 -21.00 -18.00 8.54
N LYS A 101 -20.97 -19.01 7.66
CA LYS A 101 -22.09 -19.32 6.76
C LYS A 101 -23.36 -19.72 7.53
N LYS A 102 -23.24 -20.55 8.57
CA LYS A 102 -24.38 -20.92 9.43
C LYS A 102 -24.97 -19.69 10.15
N LEU A 103 -24.10 -18.84 10.71
CA LEU A 103 -24.52 -17.61 11.39
C LEU A 103 -25.27 -16.66 10.44
N SER A 104 -24.72 -16.43 9.25
CA SER A 104 -25.34 -15.56 8.24
C SER A 104 -26.74 -16.02 7.83
N ARG A 105 -26.98 -17.34 7.79
CA ARG A 105 -28.30 -17.92 7.49
C ARG A 105 -29.27 -17.65 8.63
N GLN A 106 -28.86 -17.88 9.88
CA GLN A 106 -29.71 -17.64 11.06
C GLN A 106 -30.10 -16.15 11.20
N ILE A 107 -29.19 -15.23 10.90
CA ILE A 107 -29.49 -13.78 10.91
C ILE A 107 -30.54 -13.42 9.84
N LYS A 108 -30.46 -14.02 8.64
CA LYS A 108 -31.47 -13.80 7.59
C LYS A 108 -32.85 -14.31 7.99
N PHE A 109 -32.92 -15.48 8.64
CA PHE A 109 -34.19 -16.07 9.10
C PHE A 109 -34.83 -15.32 10.28
N ARG A 110 -34.06 -14.58 11.09
CA ARG A 110 -34.59 -13.76 12.20
C ARG A 110 -35.13 -12.38 11.77
N LYS A 111 -34.88 -11.97 10.52
CA LYS A 111 -35.34 -10.68 9.96
C LYS A 111 -36.61 -10.81 9.10
N GLN A 112 -37.11 -12.03 8.92
CA GLN A 112 -38.43 -12.33 8.35
C GLN A 112 -39.40 -12.63 9.48
#